data_AF-A0A7M3YYU2-F1
#
_entry.id   AF-A0A7M3YYU2-F1
#
_cell.length_a   1.000
_cell.length_b   1.000
_cell.length_c   1.000
_cell.angle_alpha   90.00
_cell.angle_beta   90.00
_cell.angle_gamma   90.00
#
_symmetry.space_group_name_H-M   'P 1'
#
loop_
_entity.id
_entity.type
_entity.pdbx_description
1 polymer ?
#
loop_
_entity_poly.entity_id
_entity_poly.type
_entity_poly.pdbx_seq_one_letter_code
_entity_poly.pdbx_strand_id
1 'polypeptide(L)'
;EEFTSIAWDGATLLFTACVELNNDGRPLPLGERLTRERFGRFPHADGSALGYFLEYIRPNRSITDHDGQVIYDELLERLHQLAHGCEEEARGHTMFEDGFGGMQIHGFLSADAVRELRKHLSSRAWTASYDEPLDGGVADVAKHFTSLLKAAERRRVGMALRTHR
;
A
#
# COMPACT_ATOMS: atom_id res chain seq x y z
N GLU A 1 39.16 8.60 -3.43
CA GLU A 1 38.40 7.38 -3.73
C GLU A 1 37.25 7.75 -4.67
N GLU A 2 37.14 7.10 -5.82
CA GLU A 2 36.07 7.38 -6.80
C GLU A 2 34.82 6.57 -6.43
N PHE A 3 34.00 7.15 -5.56
CA PHE A 3 32.71 6.58 -5.13
C PHE A 3 31.67 6.46 -6.27
N THR A 4 31.97 7.00 -7.44
CA THR A 4 31.14 6.92 -8.66
C THR A 4 31.13 5.55 -9.32
N SER A 5 32.04 4.64 -8.93
CA SER A 5 32.10 3.26 -9.44
C SER A 5 31.17 2.27 -8.72
N ILE A 6 30.57 2.68 -7.59
CA ILE A 6 29.68 1.82 -6.81
C ILE A 6 28.28 1.84 -7.42
N ALA A 7 27.80 0.67 -7.85
CA ALA A 7 26.41 0.50 -8.26
C ALA A 7 25.50 0.53 -7.02
N TRP A 8 24.64 1.52 -6.95
CA TRP A 8 23.69 1.70 -5.85
C TRP A 8 22.35 1.04 -6.15
N ASP A 9 21.83 0.28 -5.18
CA ASP A 9 20.48 -0.27 -5.23
C ASP A 9 19.51 0.74 -4.62
N GLY A 10 18.87 1.55 -5.46
CA GLY A 10 17.98 2.63 -4.99
C GLY A 10 16.79 2.10 -4.17
N ALA A 11 16.18 0.98 -4.57
CA ALA A 11 15.09 0.37 -3.83
C ALA A 11 15.54 -0.12 -2.43
N THR A 12 16.67 -0.82 -2.36
CA THR A 12 17.23 -1.31 -1.09
C THR A 12 17.67 -0.16 -0.21
N LEU A 13 18.28 0.89 -0.77
CA LEU A 13 18.66 2.10 -0.02
C LEU A 13 17.43 2.80 0.54
N LEU A 14 16.38 3.00 -0.27
CA LEU A 14 15.14 3.61 0.20
C LEU A 14 14.52 2.80 1.34
N PHE A 15 14.45 1.48 1.21
CA PHE A 15 13.92 0.61 2.26
C PHE A 15 14.75 0.69 3.55
N THR A 16 16.07 0.56 3.44
CA THR A 16 16.97 0.53 4.61
C THR A 16 17.09 1.89 5.30
N ALA A 17 17.02 2.99 4.56
CA ALA A 17 17.06 4.35 5.12
C ALA A 17 15.75 4.74 5.81
N CYS A 18 14.62 4.15 5.42
CA CYS A 18 13.29 4.53 5.91
C CYS A 18 12.63 3.50 6.84
N VAL A 19 13.25 2.35 7.08
CA VAL A 19 12.68 1.33 7.96
C VAL A 19 12.71 1.81 9.41
N GLU A 20 11.54 1.88 10.04
CA GLU A 20 11.46 2.17 11.47
C GLU A 20 12.04 1.01 12.27
N LEU A 21 12.89 1.32 13.26
CA LEU A 21 13.47 0.34 14.16
C LEU A 21 12.77 0.36 15.52
N ASN A 22 12.67 -0.79 16.17
CA ASN A 22 12.25 -0.87 17.55
C ASN A 22 13.39 -0.48 18.50
N ASN A 23 13.13 -0.46 19.82
CA ASN A 23 14.13 -0.14 20.84
C ASN A 23 15.34 -1.10 20.85
N ASP A 24 15.23 -2.29 20.23
CA ASP A 24 16.30 -3.28 20.10
C ASP A 24 17.06 -3.14 18.76
N GLY A 25 16.81 -2.09 17.98
CA GLY A 25 17.43 -1.85 16.67
C GLY A 25 16.94 -2.80 15.56
N ARG A 26 15.79 -3.45 15.73
CA ARG A 26 15.21 -4.39 14.75
C ARG A 26 14.10 -3.71 13.94
N PRO A 27 13.96 -4.04 12.64
CA PRO A 27 12.85 -3.55 11.82
C PRO A 27 11.49 -3.78 12.48
N LEU A 28 10.67 -2.75 12.55
CA LEU A 28 9.34 -2.78 13.16
C LEU A 28 8.32 -3.39 12.17
N PRO A 29 7.85 -4.63 12.37
CA PRO A 29 6.90 -5.23 11.44
C PRO A 29 5.50 -4.62 11.61
N LEU A 30 4.87 -4.24 10.51
CA LEU A 30 3.47 -3.81 10.49
C LEU A 30 2.53 -5.03 10.46
N GLY A 31 1.61 -5.09 11.42
CA GLY A 31 0.64 -6.17 11.56
C GLY A 31 1.22 -7.51 12.01
N GLU A 32 0.33 -8.48 12.18
CA GLU A 32 0.66 -9.87 12.47
C GLU A 32 1.17 -10.57 11.21
N ARG A 33 1.98 -11.63 11.40
CA ARG A 33 2.55 -12.42 10.31
C ARG A 33 1.47 -12.93 9.35
N LEU A 34 0.37 -13.47 9.87
CA LEU A 34 -0.71 -14.02 9.07
C LEU A 34 -1.40 -12.95 8.20
N THR A 35 -1.64 -11.76 8.74
CA THR A 35 -2.25 -10.65 7.99
C THR A 35 -1.38 -10.22 6.82
N ARG A 36 -0.05 -10.16 7.03
CA ARG A 36 0.91 -9.86 5.95
C ARG A 36 0.95 -10.95 4.89
N GLU A 37 0.95 -12.22 5.31
CA GLU A 37 0.95 -13.36 4.38
C GLU A 37 -0.31 -13.38 3.52
N ARG A 38 -1.49 -13.11 4.11
CA ARG A 38 -2.76 -13.02 3.37
C ARG A 38 -2.77 -11.84 2.40
N PHE A 39 -2.27 -10.68 2.82
CA PHE A 39 -2.23 -9.49 1.99
C PHE A 39 -1.23 -9.64 0.81
N GLY A 40 -0.11 -10.34 1.02
CA GLY A 40 0.92 -10.53 -0.01
C GLY A 40 0.77 -11.80 -0.86
N ARG A 41 -0.28 -12.60 -0.65
CA ARG A 41 -0.55 -13.85 -1.40
C ARG A 41 -2.04 -13.95 -1.71
N PHE A 42 -2.58 -12.93 -2.35
CA PHE A 42 -3.99 -12.88 -2.67
C PHE A 42 -4.33 -13.91 -3.77
N PRO A 43 -5.45 -14.63 -3.72
CA PRO A 43 -5.75 -15.71 -4.66
C PRO A 43 -6.37 -15.19 -5.97
N HIS A 44 -5.76 -14.18 -6.60
CA HIS A 44 -6.22 -13.62 -7.88
C HIS A 44 -5.07 -13.05 -8.70
N ALA A 45 -5.10 -13.26 -10.03
CA ALA A 45 -4.16 -12.73 -11.01
C ALA A 45 -2.68 -12.82 -10.59
N ASP A 46 -2.06 -11.68 -10.31
CA ASP A 46 -0.64 -11.51 -9.94
C ASP A 46 -0.36 -11.72 -8.44
N GLY A 47 -1.39 -11.97 -7.64
CA GLY A 47 -1.31 -12.15 -6.20
C GLY A 47 -1.42 -10.84 -5.39
N SER A 48 -1.67 -9.71 -6.04
CA SER A 48 -1.76 -8.39 -5.40
C SER A 48 -3.14 -8.14 -4.80
N ALA A 49 -3.23 -8.12 -3.45
CA ALA A 49 -4.46 -7.72 -2.78
C ALA A 49 -4.86 -6.28 -3.10
N LEU A 50 -3.89 -5.36 -3.16
CA LEU A 50 -4.15 -3.95 -3.44
C LEU A 50 -4.56 -3.73 -4.90
N GLY A 51 -3.96 -4.47 -5.84
CA GLY A 51 -4.35 -4.47 -7.25
C GLY A 51 -5.79 -4.94 -7.43
N TYR A 52 -6.15 -6.06 -6.80
CA TYR A 52 -7.53 -6.54 -6.79
C TYR A 52 -8.50 -5.50 -6.18
N PHE A 53 -8.12 -4.88 -5.07
CA PHE A 53 -8.96 -3.88 -4.42
C PHE A 53 -9.19 -2.65 -5.32
N LEU A 54 -8.14 -2.14 -5.97
CA LEU A 54 -8.24 -1.04 -6.93
C LEU A 54 -9.12 -1.39 -8.13
N GLU A 55 -9.03 -2.62 -8.63
CA GLU A 55 -9.80 -3.07 -9.79
C GLU A 55 -11.30 -3.18 -9.50
N TYR A 56 -11.68 -3.61 -8.30
CA TYR A 56 -13.07 -3.95 -7.96
C TYR A 56 -13.75 -3.00 -6.97
N ILE A 57 -13.06 -1.96 -6.48
CA ILE A 57 -13.71 -0.91 -5.67
C ILE A 57 -14.53 0.04 -6.56
N ARG A 58 -15.72 0.44 -6.10
CA ARG A 58 -16.61 1.37 -6.81
C ARG A 58 -17.08 2.47 -5.85
N PRO A 59 -17.40 3.68 -6.35
CA PRO A 59 -18.01 4.71 -5.51
C PRO A 59 -19.40 4.24 -5.08
N ASN A 60 -19.75 4.49 -3.82
CA ASN A 60 -21.07 4.14 -3.30
C ASN A 60 -22.11 5.18 -3.72
N ARG A 61 -22.85 4.87 -4.79
CA ARG A 61 -23.89 5.76 -5.35
C ARG A 61 -25.11 5.96 -4.45
N SER A 62 -25.23 5.22 -3.35
CA SER A 62 -26.28 5.48 -2.35
C SER A 62 -25.98 6.72 -1.50
N ILE A 63 -24.75 7.24 -1.55
CA ILE A 63 -24.37 8.49 -0.90
C ILE A 63 -24.45 9.60 -1.94
N THR A 64 -25.43 10.47 -1.80
CA THR A 64 -25.70 11.57 -2.73
C THR A 64 -25.00 12.87 -2.36
N ASP A 65 -24.32 12.90 -1.21
CA ASP A 65 -23.63 14.08 -0.72
C ASP A 65 -22.28 14.24 -1.42
N HIS A 66 -21.92 15.48 -1.76
CA HIS A 66 -20.66 15.82 -2.43
C HIS A 66 -19.44 15.24 -1.69
N ASP A 67 -19.50 15.21 -0.36
CA ASP A 67 -18.48 14.65 0.53
C ASP A 67 -18.18 13.18 0.23
N GLY A 68 -19.17 12.40 -0.21
CA GLY A 68 -18.98 10.97 -0.55
C GLY A 68 -18.07 10.76 -1.74
N GLN A 69 -18.20 11.59 -2.79
CA GLN A 69 -17.34 11.52 -3.96
C GLN A 69 -15.92 11.98 -3.62
N VAL A 70 -15.77 13.07 -2.86
CA VAL A 70 -14.46 13.58 -2.43
C VAL A 70 -13.70 12.52 -1.63
N ILE A 71 -14.35 11.88 -0.64
CA ILE A 71 -13.73 10.81 0.15
C ILE A 71 -13.30 9.63 -0.72
N TYR A 72 -14.09 9.28 -1.74
CA TYR A 72 -13.76 8.20 -2.67
C TYR A 72 -12.55 8.55 -3.54
N ASP A 73 -12.48 9.78 -4.05
CA ASP A 73 -11.36 10.23 -4.88
C ASP A 73 -10.06 10.29 -4.06
N GLU A 74 -10.11 10.84 -2.84
CA GLU A 74 -8.96 10.85 -1.93
C GLU A 74 -8.54 9.44 -1.49
N LEU A 75 -9.50 8.50 -1.34
CA LEU A 75 -9.20 7.09 -1.12
C LEU A 75 -8.40 6.51 -2.29
N LEU A 76 -8.88 6.69 -3.52
CA LEU A 76 -8.22 6.20 -4.72
C LEU A 76 -6.81 6.81 -4.87
N GLU A 77 -6.66 8.11 -4.64
CA GLU A 77 -5.36 8.78 -4.70
C GLU A 77 -4.34 8.12 -3.76
N ARG A 78 -4.72 7.87 -2.50
CA ARG A 78 -3.85 7.22 -1.51
C ARG A 78 -3.56 5.75 -1.83
N LEU A 79 -4.53 5.03 -2.40
CA LEU A 79 -4.34 3.66 -2.85
C LEU A 79 -3.36 3.61 -4.04
N HIS A 80 -3.52 4.47 -5.03
CA HIS A 80 -2.60 4.58 -6.17
C HIS A 80 -1.20 5.01 -5.73
N GLN A 81 -1.09 5.96 -4.79
CA GLN A 81 0.20 6.36 -4.22
C GLN A 81 0.93 5.16 -3.57
N LEU A 82 0.19 4.28 -2.87
CA LEU A 82 0.78 3.10 -2.25
C LEU A 82 1.08 1.99 -3.27
N ALA A 83 0.24 1.83 -4.29
CA ALA A 83 0.36 0.77 -5.29
C ALA A 83 1.37 1.07 -6.40
N HIS A 84 1.58 2.35 -6.74
CA HIS A 84 2.33 2.74 -7.94
C HIS A 84 3.24 3.97 -7.72
N GLY A 85 3.30 4.53 -6.50
CA GLY A 85 4.00 5.80 -6.24
C GLY A 85 5.53 5.78 -6.38
N CYS A 86 6.14 4.61 -6.61
CA CYS A 86 7.55 4.44 -6.90
C CYS A 86 7.82 3.99 -8.35
N GLU A 87 6.78 3.69 -9.13
CA GLU A 87 6.89 3.31 -10.54
C GLU A 87 7.32 4.49 -11.41
N GLU A 88 7.85 4.19 -12.60
CA GLU A 88 8.32 5.17 -13.57
C GLU A 88 7.24 6.20 -13.93
N GLU A 89 6.00 5.76 -14.10
CA GLU A 89 4.86 6.62 -14.45
C GLU A 89 4.60 7.70 -13.40
N ALA A 90 4.85 7.40 -12.12
CA ALA A 90 4.63 8.34 -11.02
C ALA A 90 5.85 9.26 -10.76
N ARG A 91 7.08 8.78 -11.03
CA ARG A 91 8.32 9.50 -10.64
C ARG A 91 9.19 9.98 -11.81
N GLY A 92 8.95 9.48 -13.01
CA GLY A 92 9.77 9.71 -14.19
C GLY A 92 11.09 8.93 -14.19
N HIS A 93 11.26 7.95 -13.30
CA HIS A 93 12.43 7.07 -13.24
C HIS A 93 12.13 5.76 -12.49
N THR A 94 12.88 4.69 -12.76
CA THR A 94 12.75 3.38 -12.10
C THR A 94 13.65 3.17 -10.87
N MET A 95 14.41 4.19 -10.45
CA MET A 95 15.46 4.08 -9.42
C MET A 95 15.01 3.41 -8.10
N PHE A 96 13.77 3.63 -7.68
CA PHE A 96 13.24 3.09 -6.42
C PHE A 96 12.33 1.89 -6.63
N GLU A 97 11.97 1.59 -7.87
CA GLU A 97 11.05 0.52 -8.24
C GLU A 97 11.75 -0.84 -8.16
N ASP A 98 12.89 -0.98 -8.84
CA ASP A 98 13.61 -2.25 -8.98
C ASP A 98 15.02 -2.20 -8.36
N GLY A 99 15.24 -3.01 -7.33
CA GLY A 99 16.55 -3.29 -6.77
C GLY A 99 17.18 -4.53 -7.40
N PHE A 100 18.50 -4.52 -7.63
CA PHE A 100 19.20 -5.69 -8.19
C PHE A 100 19.13 -6.91 -7.25
N GLY A 101 18.87 -6.70 -5.95
CA GLY A 101 18.63 -7.77 -4.98
C GLY A 101 17.26 -8.44 -5.09
N GLY A 102 16.41 -8.06 -6.04
CA GLY A 102 15.05 -8.59 -6.21
C GLY A 102 13.98 -7.87 -5.37
N MET A 103 14.37 -6.85 -4.60
CA MET A 103 13.44 -5.95 -3.90
C MET A 103 12.69 -5.10 -4.91
N GLN A 104 11.38 -5.01 -4.76
CA GLN A 104 10.58 -4.02 -5.46
C GLN A 104 9.78 -3.17 -4.49
N ILE A 105 9.84 -1.84 -4.65
CA ILE A 105 9.00 -0.90 -3.90
C ILE A 105 7.97 -0.32 -4.85
N HIS A 106 6.70 -0.60 -4.54
CA HIS A 106 5.53 -0.15 -5.30
C HIS A 106 5.19 1.30 -4.98
N GLY A 107 5.23 1.63 -3.69
CA GLY A 107 4.90 2.96 -3.20
C GLY A 107 4.94 3.02 -1.68
N PHE A 108 4.74 4.22 -1.15
CA PHE A 108 4.75 4.45 0.30
C PHE A 108 3.84 5.60 0.70
N LEU A 109 3.43 5.58 1.97
CA LEU A 109 2.60 6.58 2.62
C LEU A 109 3.30 7.11 3.87
N SER A 110 3.17 8.40 4.11
CA SER A 110 3.54 9.03 5.38
C SER A 110 2.62 8.57 6.52
N ALA A 111 3.00 8.83 7.77
CA ALA A 111 2.16 8.52 8.92
C ALA A 111 0.80 9.24 8.87
N ASP A 112 0.74 10.47 8.36
CA ASP A 112 -0.51 11.21 8.20
C ASP A 112 -1.38 10.62 7.07
N ALA A 113 -0.76 10.29 5.94
CA ALA A 113 -1.45 9.65 4.81
C ALA A 113 -2.03 8.27 5.20
N VAL A 114 -1.35 7.51 6.07
CA VAL A 114 -1.89 6.27 6.66
C VAL A 114 -3.17 6.54 7.45
N ARG A 115 -3.22 7.63 8.23
CA ARG A 115 -4.40 7.99 9.04
C ARG A 115 -5.56 8.42 8.16
N GLU A 116 -5.30 9.22 7.12
CA GLU A 116 -6.27 9.62 6.10
C GLU A 116 -6.85 8.40 5.40
N LEU A 117 -5.99 7.55 4.85
CA LEU A 117 -6.38 6.33 4.15
C LEU A 117 -7.23 5.42 5.04
N ARG A 118 -6.86 5.24 6.32
CA ARG A 118 -7.67 4.46 7.26
C ARG A 118 -9.08 5.05 7.44
N LYS A 119 -9.20 6.38 7.55
CA LYS A 119 -10.49 7.04 7.71
C LYS A 119 -11.36 6.85 6.47
N HIS A 120 -10.80 7.07 5.27
CA HIS A 120 -11.54 6.93 4.01
C HIS A 120 -11.94 5.49 3.75
N LEU A 121 -11.06 4.54 4.04
CA LEU A 121 -11.36 3.11 3.93
C LEU A 121 -12.46 2.67 4.90
N SER A 122 -12.56 3.29 6.09
CA SER A 122 -13.62 3.01 7.06
C SER A 122 -14.94 3.74 6.77
N SER A 123 -14.96 4.61 5.76
CA SER A 123 -16.16 5.35 5.36
C SER A 123 -17.13 4.45 4.59
N ARG A 124 -18.32 4.99 4.29
CA ARG A 124 -19.30 4.33 3.42
C ARG A 124 -19.19 4.79 1.95
N ALA A 125 -18.16 5.58 1.59
CA ALA A 125 -18.00 6.21 0.28
C ALA A 125 -17.76 5.23 -0.87
N TRP A 126 -17.51 3.95 -0.57
CA TRP A 126 -17.19 2.93 -1.55
C TRP A 126 -18.00 1.65 -1.32
N THR A 127 -18.08 0.82 -2.35
CA THR A 127 -18.67 -0.52 -2.33
C THR A 127 -17.83 -1.46 -3.19
N ALA A 128 -17.98 -2.77 -2.99
CA ALA A 128 -17.47 -3.77 -3.92
C ALA A 128 -18.28 -3.73 -5.23
N SER A 129 -17.60 -3.95 -6.35
CA SER A 129 -18.23 -4.22 -7.64
C SER A 129 -18.98 -5.54 -7.61
N TYR A 130 -20.15 -5.60 -8.25
CA TYR A 130 -20.88 -6.84 -8.46
C TYR A 130 -20.12 -7.84 -9.35
N ASP A 131 -19.19 -7.34 -10.17
CA ASP A 131 -18.42 -8.12 -11.13
C ASP A 131 -17.14 -8.70 -10.49
N GLU A 132 -16.97 -8.59 -9.17
CA GLU A 132 -15.80 -9.17 -8.50
C GLU A 132 -15.80 -10.70 -8.64
N PRO A 133 -14.68 -11.31 -9.06
CA PRO A 133 -14.64 -12.75 -9.34
C PRO A 133 -14.59 -13.61 -8.07
N LEU A 134 -14.13 -13.04 -6.95
CA LEU A 134 -14.11 -13.70 -5.65
C LEU A 134 -15.23 -13.13 -4.78
N ASP A 135 -16.14 -13.99 -4.33
CA ASP A 135 -17.23 -13.59 -3.43
C ASP A 135 -16.66 -13.02 -2.11
N GLY A 136 -16.85 -11.72 -1.91
CA GLY A 136 -16.36 -10.99 -0.74
C GLY A 136 -14.86 -10.68 -0.78
N GLY A 137 -14.21 -10.78 -1.95
CA GLY A 137 -12.77 -10.53 -2.10
C GLY A 137 -12.40 -9.11 -1.67
N VAL A 138 -13.13 -8.10 -2.16
CA VAL A 138 -12.90 -6.68 -1.81
C VAL A 138 -13.05 -6.48 -0.30
N ALA A 139 -14.05 -7.11 0.32
CA ALA A 139 -14.29 -7.01 1.75
C ALA A 139 -13.18 -7.66 2.59
N ASP A 140 -12.65 -8.81 2.16
CA ASP A 140 -11.53 -9.48 2.83
C ASP A 140 -10.24 -8.65 2.74
N VAL A 141 -9.94 -8.09 1.56
CA VAL A 141 -8.81 -7.16 1.40
C VAL A 141 -8.98 -5.94 2.30
N ALA A 142 -10.15 -5.28 2.27
CA ALA A 142 -10.41 -4.11 3.10
C ALA A 142 -10.21 -4.39 4.60
N LYS A 143 -10.67 -5.56 5.07
CA LYS A 143 -10.50 -6.01 6.46
C LYS A 143 -9.03 -6.16 6.84
N HIS A 144 -8.26 -6.90 6.04
CA HIS A 144 -6.84 -7.13 6.32
C HIS A 144 -6.02 -5.84 6.19
N PHE A 145 -6.32 -5.02 5.19
CA PHE A 145 -5.65 -3.74 4.99
C PHE A 145 -5.94 -2.75 6.12
N THR A 146 -7.19 -2.68 6.58
CA THR A 146 -7.57 -1.87 7.76
C THR A 146 -6.78 -2.26 9.00
N SER A 147 -6.55 -3.57 9.22
CA SER A 147 -5.72 -4.02 10.34
C SER A 147 -4.26 -3.58 10.22
N LEU A 148 -3.69 -3.57 9.01
CA LEU A 148 -2.34 -3.05 8.76
C LEU A 148 -2.26 -1.54 9.02
N LEU A 149 -3.22 -0.77 8.50
CA LEU A 149 -3.30 0.68 8.70
C LEU A 149 -3.46 1.05 10.19
N LYS A 150 -4.31 0.33 10.94
CA LYS A 150 -4.43 0.49 12.40
C LYS A 150 -3.13 0.20 13.14
N ALA A 151 -2.35 -0.77 12.67
CA ALA A 151 -1.06 -1.10 13.28
C ALA A 151 -0.02 -0.01 13.03
N ALA A 152 0.02 0.55 11.81
CA ALA A 152 0.88 1.67 11.45
C ALA A 152 0.51 2.95 12.21
N GLU A 153 -0.78 3.32 12.25
CA GLU A 153 -1.25 4.50 13.00
C GLU A 153 -0.92 4.41 14.49
N ARG A 154 -1.13 3.26 15.13
CA ARG A 154 -0.80 3.06 16.56
C ARG A 154 0.69 3.30 16.85
N ARG A 155 1.54 2.98 15.89
CA ARG A 155 3.00 3.15 15.96
C ARG A 155 3.47 4.50 15.44
N ARG A 156 2.56 5.31 14.88
CA ARG A 156 2.84 6.62 14.27
C ARG A 156 3.88 6.55 13.15
N VAL A 157 3.83 5.48 12.37
CA VAL A 157 4.73 5.25 11.23
C VAL A 157 3.98 5.28 9.91
N GLY A 158 4.72 5.53 8.84
CA GLY A 158 4.25 5.32 7.47
C GLY A 158 4.13 3.84 7.10
N MET A 159 3.86 3.58 5.83
CA MET A 159 3.79 2.23 5.27
C MET A 159 4.38 2.22 3.87
N ALA A 160 5.15 1.19 3.55
CA ALA A 160 5.62 0.92 2.19
C ALA A 160 5.06 -0.41 1.71
N LEU A 161 4.58 -0.45 0.46
CA LEU A 161 4.24 -1.69 -0.21
C LEU A 161 5.47 -2.19 -0.95
N ARG A 162 5.88 -3.41 -0.64
CA ARG A 162 7.04 -4.06 -1.27
C ARG A 162 6.74 -5.50 -1.63
N THR A 163 7.35 -5.95 -2.72
CA THR A 163 7.40 -7.36 -3.11
C THR A 163 8.85 -7.80 -3.23
N HIS A 164 9.04 -9.11 -3.39
CA HIS A 164 10.34 -9.68 -3.69
C HIS A 164 10.12 -10.70 -4.79
N ARG A 165 10.91 -10.60 -5.87
CA ARG A 165 10.91 -11.58 -6.97
C ARG A 165 11.87 -12.73 -6.69
#